data_AF-A0A6N7AE63-F1
#
_entry.id   AF-A0A6N7AE63-F1
#
_cell.length_a   1.000
_cell.length_b   1.000
_cell.length_c   1.000
_cell.angle_alpha   90.00
_cell.angle_beta   90.00
_cell.angle_gamma   90.00
#
_symmetry.space_group_name_H-M   'P 1'
#
loop_
_entity.id
_entity.type
_entity.pdbx_description
1 polymer ?
#
loop_
_entity_poly.entity_id
_entity_poly.type
_entity_poly.pdbx_seq_one_letter_code
_entity_poly.pdbx_strand_id
1 'polypeptide(L)' 'MTSANLSGQADGVLVDMALAIAQVGDAVDYILEGGNQDTTMSSTIVDLSGPPRILRHGDITANALAAVLPVETGETA' A
#
# COMPACT_ATOMS: atom_id res chain seq x y z
N MET A 1 4.23 -9.57 4.10
CA MET A 1 4.36 -8.63 5.22
C MET A 1 3.26 -7.61 5.07
N THR A 2 2.49 -7.35 6.13
CA THR A 2 1.50 -6.25 6.15
C THR A 2 2.17 -4.98 6.67
N SER A 3 1.47 -3.85 6.65
CA SER A 3 1.94 -2.62 7.27
C SER A 3 2.17 -2.79 8.78
N ALA A 4 3.14 -2.07 9.34
CA ALA A 4 3.64 -2.21 10.71
C ALA A 4 2.77 -1.44 11.74
N ASN A 5 1.47 -1.71 11.74
CA ASN A 5 0.48 -1.03 12.58
C ASN A 5 -0.53 -2.02 13.14
N LEU A 6 -1.26 -1.61 14.17
CA LEU A 6 -2.42 -2.34 14.68
C LEU A 6 -3.53 -2.34 13.62
N SER A 7 -4.20 -3.49 13.47
CA SER A 7 -5.25 -3.66 12.47
C SER A 7 -6.35 -2.61 12.59
N GLY A 8 -6.70 -1.96 11.48
CA GLY A 8 -7.75 -0.93 11.42
C GLY A 8 -7.34 0.47 11.92
N GLN A 9 -6.06 0.70 12.21
CA GLN A 9 -5.58 1.98 12.79
C GLN A 9 -4.71 2.82 11.82
N ALA A 10 -4.51 2.37 10.59
CA ALA A 10 -3.77 3.12 9.56
C ALA A 10 -4.30 2.79 8.16
N ASP A 11 -5.48 3.34 7.82
CA ASP A 11 -6.10 3.11 6.52
C ASP A 11 -5.48 4.01 5.44
N GLY A 12 -4.88 3.38 4.43
CA GLY A 12 -4.45 4.03 3.19
C GLY A 12 -3.17 4.87 3.26
N VAL A 13 -2.63 5.11 4.45
CA VAL A 13 -1.39 5.87 4.66
C VAL A 13 -0.18 4.96 4.82
N LEU A 14 1.01 5.52 4.61
CA LEU A 14 2.25 4.85 4.99
C LEU A 14 2.43 4.90 6.50
N VAL A 15 2.97 3.81 7.04
CA VAL A 15 3.37 3.72 8.44
C VAL A 15 4.81 4.19 8.54
N ASP A 16 5.01 5.36 9.14
CA ASP A 16 6.35 5.85 9.46
C ASP A 16 6.89 5.22 10.76
N MET A 17 8.15 5.52 11.07
CA MET A 17 8.83 5.01 12.26
C MET A 17 8.09 5.40 13.55
N ALA A 18 7.61 6.64 13.64
CA ALA A 18 6.95 7.14 14.85
C ALA A 18 5.63 6.40 15.10
N LEU A 19 4.84 6.20 14.05
CA LEU A 19 3.58 5.45 14.11
C LEU A 19 3.82 3.98 14.42
N ALA A 20 4.84 3.35 13.82
CA ALA A 20 5.21 1.97 14.11
C ALA A 20 5.60 1.79 15.59
N ILE A 21 6.46 2.66 16.13
CA ILE A 21 6.85 2.64 17.55
C ILE A 21 5.60 2.77 18.43
N ALA A 22 4.73 3.75 18.14
CA ALA A 22 3.56 4.03 18.96
C ALA A 22 2.54 2.87 18.98
N GLN A 23 2.42 2.11 17.90
CA GLN A 23 1.39 1.07 17.78
C GLN A 23 1.88 -0.34 18.12
N VAL A 24 3.12 -0.68 17.76
CA VAL A 24 3.62 -2.06 17.90
C VAL A 24 4.97 -2.16 18.61
N GLY A 25 5.56 -1.05 19.07
CA GLY A 25 6.90 -1.01 19.65
C GLY A 25 7.13 -1.99 20.80
N ASP A 26 6.19 -2.07 21.75
CA ASP A 26 6.30 -2.98 22.90
C ASP A 26 5.96 -4.45 22.55
N ALA A 27 5.45 -4.71 21.34
CA ALA A 27 4.99 -6.02 20.89
C ALA A 27 5.95 -6.72 19.93
N VAL A 28 7.07 -6.09 19.58
CA VAL A 28 8.06 -6.62 18.63
C VAL A 28 9.48 -6.49 19.19
N ASP A 29 10.36 -7.42 18.83
CA ASP A 29 11.75 -7.40 19.30
C ASP A 29 12.58 -6.28 18.67
N TYR A 30 12.24 -5.89 17.43
CA TYR A 30 12.99 -4.89 16.65
C TYR A 30 12.07 -4.04 15.77
N ILE A 31 12.40 -2.75 15.69
CA ILE A 31 11.93 -1.86 14.63
C ILE A 31 13.18 -1.29 13.95
N LEU A 32 13.26 -1.48 12.63
CA LEU A 32 14.41 -1.06 11.83
C LEU A 32 14.02 0.14 10.98
N GLU A 33 14.78 1.23 11.11
CA GLU A 33 14.58 2.41 10.28
C GLU A 33 15.04 2.11 8.83
N GLY A 34 14.12 2.31 7.89
CA GLY A 34 14.41 2.23 6.45
C GLY A 34 14.73 3.60 5.87
N GLY A 35 15.41 3.61 4.71
CA GLY A 35 15.56 4.83 3.92
C GLY A 35 14.24 5.27 3.28
N ASN A 36 14.13 6.56 2.92
CA ASN A 36 13.01 7.06 2.14
C ASN A 36 13.01 6.41 0.74
N GLN A 37 11.84 5.95 0.30
CA GLN A 37 11.62 5.26 -0.99
C GLN A 37 10.68 6.04 -1.93
N ASP A 38 10.37 7.30 -1.61
CA ASP A 38 9.47 8.18 -2.37
C ASP A 38 8.07 7.58 -2.63
N THR A 39 7.65 6.68 -1.75
CA THR A 39 6.26 6.18 -1.73
C THR A 39 5.41 7.11 -0.86
N THR A 40 4.13 7.25 -1.19
CA THR A 40 3.21 8.14 -0.46
C THR A 40 2.05 7.40 0.18
N MET A 41 1.78 6.17 -0.28
CA MET A 41 0.63 5.40 0.17
C MET A 41 0.89 3.89 0.11
N SER A 42 -0.07 3.12 0.61
CA SER A 42 -0.05 1.66 0.47
C SER A 42 0.01 1.21 -1.00
N SER A 43 0.59 0.04 -1.26
CA SER A 43 0.79 -0.47 -2.62
C SER A 43 -0.52 -0.63 -3.41
N THR A 44 -0.46 -0.38 -4.72
CA THR A 44 -1.53 -0.75 -5.66
C THR A 44 -1.65 -2.26 -5.72
N ILE A 45 -2.88 -2.79 -5.62
CA ILE A 45 -3.16 -4.24 -5.71
C ILE A 45 -4.01 -4.49 -6.95
N VAL A 46 -3.57 -5.43 -7.79
CA VAL A 46 -4.29 -5.88 -8.99
C VAL A 46 -4.61 -7.36 -8.85
N ASP A 47 -5.87 -7.72 -9.05
CA ASP A 47 -6.33 -9.10 -9.20
C ASP A 47 -6.09 -9.57 -10.63
N LEU A 48 -5.44 -10.73 -10.77
CA LEU A 48 -5.14 -11.38 -12.05
C LEU A 48 -5.78 -12.77 -12.16
N SER A 49 -6.71 -13.12 -11.26
CA SER A 49 -7.45 -14.39 -11.31
C SER A 49 -8.46 -14.47 -12.47
N GLY A 50 -8.75 -13.32 -13.10
CA GLY A 50 -9.57 -13.16 -14.31
C GLY A 50 -9.11 -11.93 -15.11
N PRO A 51 -10.03 -11.21 -15.79
CA PRO A 51 -9.70 -9.90 -16.37
C PRO A 51 -9.05 -8.98 -15.33
N PRO A 52 -7.90 -8.36 -15.62
CA PRO A 52 -7.15 -7.58 -14.64
C PRO A 52 -7.98 -6.46 -14.00
N ARG A 53 -8.05 -6.44 -12.67
CA ARG A 53 -8.85 -5.47 -11.90
C ARG A 53 -8.06 -4.88 -10.74
N ILE A 54 -8.09 -3.55 -10.58
CA ILE A 54 -7.51 -2.89 -9.41
C ILE A 54 -8.40 -3.16 -8.19
N LEU A 55 -7.84 -3.75 -7.14
CA LEU A 55 -8.48 -3.96 -5.84
C LEU A 55 -8.19 -2.84 -4.84
N ARG A 56 -7.01 -2.21 -4.96
CA ARG A 56 -6.61 -1.09 -4.11
C ARG A 56 -5.74 -0.14 -4.89
N HIS A 57 -6.01 1.16 -4.77
CA HIS A 57 -5.18 2.21 -5.35
C HIS A 57 -3.96 2.48 -4.46
N GLY A 58 -2.83 2.70 -5.11
CA GLY A 58 -1.53 3.05 -4.53
C GLY A 58 -0.79 4.02 -5.44
N ASP A 59 0.51 4.22 -5.20
CA ASP A 59 1.35 5.13 -6.00
C ASP A 59 1.42 4.75 -7.49
N ILE A 60 1.22 3.48 -7.83
CA ILE A 60 1.13 3.03 -9.22
C ILE A 60 -0.28 3.32 -9.74
N THR A 61 -0.37 4.29 -10.66
CA THR A 61 -1.63 4.77 -11.22
C THR A 61 -2.24 3.76 -12.22
N ALA A 62 -3.56 3.85 -12.43
CA ALA A 62 -4.26 3.04 -13.42
C ALA A 62 -3.71 3.29 -14.84
N ASN A 63 -3.35 4.54 -15.17
CA ASN A 63 -2.74 4.89 -16.45
C ASN A 63 -1.36 4.24 -16.63
N ALA A 64 -0.54 4.21 -15.58
CA ALA A 64 0.75 3.52 -15.61
C ALA A 64 0.58 2.01 -15.82
N LEU A 65 -0.45 1.41 -15.20
CA LEU A 65 -0.79 -0.01 -15.39
C LEU A 65 -1.31 -0.28 -16.81
N ALA A 66 -2.14 0.60 -17.37
CA ALA A 66 -2.72 0.45 -18.70
C ALA A 66 -1.67 0.37 -19.83
N ALA A 67 -0.46 0.91 -19.59
CA ALA A 67 0.66 0.80 -20.53
C ALA A 67 1.23 -0.62 -20.68
N VAL A 68 0.97 -1.51 -19.71
CA VAL A 68 1.56 -2.86 -19.66
C VAL A 68 0.54 -3.99 -19.45
N LEU A 69 -0.65 -3.66 -18.97
CA LEU A 69 -1.73 -4.59 -18.67
C LEU A 69 -3.06 -3.99 -19.15
N PRO A 70 -3.99 -4.79 -19.71
CA PRO A 70 -5.32 -4.32 -20.08
C PRO A 70 -6.21 -4.22 -18.81
N VAL A 71 -5.80 -3.40 -17.85
CA VAL A 71 -6.57 -3.08 -16.65
C VAL A 71 -7.65 -2.08 -17.02
N GLU A 72 -8.89 -2.36 -16.65
CA GLU A 72 -9.96 -1.39 -16.79
C GLU A 72 -9.71 -0.21 -15.84
N THR A 73 -9.55 0.99 -16.42
CA THR A 73 -9.57 2.25 -15.68
C THR A 73 -11.01 2.51 -15.26
N GLY A 74 -11.40 2.03 -14.09
CA GLY A 74 -12.71 2.32 -13.52
C GLY A 74 -12.85 3.82 -13.22
N GLU A 75 -13.10 4.63 -14.24
CA GLU A 75 -13.52 6.01 -14.13
C GLU A 75 -15.05 5.98 -14.11
N THR A 76 -15.63 5.69 -12.95
CA THR A 76 -17.04 5.99 -12.73
C THR A 76 -17.18 7.49 -12.57
N ALA A 77 -17.82 8.11 -13.58
CA ALA A 77 -18.39 9.45 -13.54
C ALA A 77 -19.42 9.61 -12.41
#